data_AF-A0A7C5WYR2-F1
#
_entry.id   AF-A0A7C5WYR2-F1
#
_cell.length_a   1.000
_cell.length_b   1.000
_cell.length_c   1.000
_cell.angle_alpha   90.00
_cell.angle_beta   90.00
_cell.angle_gamma   90.00
#
_symmetry.space_group_name_H-M   'P 1'
#
loop_
_entity.id
_entity.type
_entity.pdbx_description
1 polymer ?
#
loop_
_entity_poly.entity_id
_entity_poly.type
_entity_poly.pdbx_seq_one_letter_code
_entity_poly.pdbx_strand_id
1 'polypeptide(L)'
;MEDIWVGKYLVKADRYYTKDHEWALVKGNRAWVGITDYAQKELGDIVYVDLPSVGEEFEVGDTLANVESVKSVSPVYAPLSGSVVEVNEALNDEPALVNESPYEDGWIVVLELKDPSEVEDLLSPKEYAVILAEIVMEEKGERVSLNLPEEETGEVIEESLETLPEEEIGYEEKER
;
A
#
# COMPACT_ATOMS: atom_id res chain seq x y z
N MET A 1 5.49 6.02 -17.29
CA MET A 1 5.24 4.57 -17.27
C MET A 1 3.74 4.39 -17.26
N GLU A 2 3.21 3.31 -17.83
CA GLU A 2 1.76 3.07 -17.86
C GLU A 2 1.31 2.44 -16.53
N ASP A 3 0.06 2.69 -16.14
CA ASP A 3 -0.54 2.07 -14.95
C ASP A 3 -0.58 0.54 -15.11
N ILE A 4 -0.40 -0.16 -13.98
CA ILE A 4 -0.31 -1.62 -13.93
C ILE A 4 -1.62 -2.17 -13.36
N TRP A 5 -2.14 -3.22 -13.98
CA TRP A 5 -3.30 -3.96 -13.52
C TRP A 5 -2.84 -5.32 -13.00
N VAL A 6 -3.20 -5.61 -11.75
CA VAL A 6 -3.02 -6.92 -11.12
C VAL A 6 -4.41 -7.54 -10.97
N GLY A 7 -4.86 -8.28 -11.98
CA GLY A 7 -6.24 -8.75 -12.05
C GLY A 7 -7.24 -7.58 -12.07
N LYS A 8 -7.96 -7.36 -10.96
CA LYS A 8 -8.93 -6.26 -10.80
C LYS A 8 -8.38 -5.04 -10.04
N TYR A 9 -7.12 -5.09 -9.62
CA TYR A 9 -6.49 -4.08 -8.78
C TYR A 9 -5.63 -3.15 -9.65
N LEU A 10 -5.82 -1.86 -9.48
CA LEU A 10 -5.06 -0.83 -10.18
C LEU A 10 -3.84 -0.45 -9.36
N VAL A 11 -2.67 -0.33 -10.00
CA VAL A 11 -1.44 0.22 -9.44
C VAL A 11 -1.01 1.39 -10.33
N LYS A 12 -0.96 2.59 -9.75
CA LYS A 12 -0.56 3.83 -10.43
C LYS A 12 0.95 3.88 -10.64
N ALA A 13 1.36 4.32 -11.82
CA ALA A 13 2.77 4.31 -12.20
C ALA A 13 3.57 5.56 -11.76
N ASP A 14 2.93 6.50 -11.07
CA ASP A 14 3.46 7.83 -10.74
C ASP A 14 3.85 8.02 -9.27
N ARG A 15 3.75 6.97 -8.46
CA ARG A 15 3.94 7.00 -7.00
C ARG A 15 4.66 5.76 -6.49
N TYR A 16 5.11 5.83 -5.25
CA TYR A 16 5.74 4.74 -4.54
C TYR A 16 4.73 4.03 -3.63
N TYR A 17 5.09 2.84 -3.18
CA TYR A 17 4.23 1.94 -2.43
C TYR A 17 4.96 1.32 -1.24
N THR A 18 4.17 0.81 -0.28
CA THR A 18 4.67 0.04 0.86
C THR A 18 4.16 -1.40 0.78
N LYS A 19 4.76 -2.29 1.58
CA LYS A 19 4.27 -3.66 1.76
C LYS A 19 2.91 -3.69 2.46
N ASP A 20 2.65 -2.72 3.33
CA ASP A 20 1.38 -2.57 4.07
C ASP A 20 0.26 -1.87 3.27
N HIS A 21 0.48 -1.69 1.96
CA HIS A 21 -0.53 -1.21 1.01
C HIS A 21 -0.92 0.27 1.17
N GLU A 22 0.04 1.10 1.58
CA GLU A 22 0.01 2.55 1.38
C GLU A 22 0.67 2.95 0.06
N TRP A 23 0.38 4.17 -0.38
CA TRP A 23 1.09 4.82 -1.47
C TRP A 23 1.59 6.21 -1.07
N ALA A 24 2.70 6.63 -1.67
CA ALA A 24 3.30 7.95 -1.51
C ALA A 24 3.56 8.62 -2.87
N LEU A 25 2.80 9.68 -3.19
CA LEU A 25 3.04 10.51 -4.37
C LEU A 25 3.95 11.68 -3.99
N VAL A 26 5.22 11.58 -4.36
CA VAL A 26 6.25 12.56 -4.00
C VAL A 26 6.33 13.67 -5.05
N LYS A 27 6.23 14.93 -4.62
CA LYS A 27 6.44 16.14 -5.44
C LYS A 27 7.36 17.10 -4.70
N GLY A 28 8.64 17.10 -5.05
CA GLY A 28 9.66 17.89 -4.38
C GLY A 28 9.85 17.42 -2.93
N ASN A 29 9.58 18.32 -1.98
CA ASN A 29 9.68 18.08 -0.53
C ASN A 29 8.38 17.50 0.06
N ARG A 30 7.31 17.36 -0.73
CA ARG A 30 6.02 16.91 -0.19
C ARG A 30 5.64 15.53 -0.70
N ALA A 31 5.01 14.74 0.16
CA ALA A 31 4.44 13.45 -0.20
C ALA A 31 2.95 13.43 0.18
N TRP A 32 2.09 13.14 -0.81
CA TRP A 32 0.70 12.78 -0.55
C TRP A 32 0.65 11.30 -0.22
N VAL A 33 -0.09 10.95 0.84
CA VAL A 33 -0.18 9.58 1.34
C VAL A 33 -1.64 9.12 1.35
N GLY A 34 -1.88 7.87 1.00
CA GLY A 34 -3.18 7.21 1.10
C GLY A 34 -3.04 5.69 1.03
N ILE A 35 -4.17 4.97 0.94
CA ILE A 35 -4.18 3.50 0.81
C ILE A 35 -4.44 3.07 -0.63
N THR A 36 -3.96 1.88 -1.01
CA THR A 36 -4.10 1.38 -2.39
C THR A 36 -5.52 0.93 -2.72
N ASP A 37 -5.79 0.76 -4.01
CA ASP A 37 -7.02 0.13 -4.52
C ASP A 37 -7.19 -1.31 -4.04
N TYR A 38 -6.09 -2.01 -3.74
CA TYR A 38 -6.13 -3.30 -3.06
C TYR A 38 -6.65 -3.16 -1.62
N ALA A 39 -5.99 -2.30 -0.82
CA ALA A 39 -6.34 -2.12 0.59
C ALA A 39 -7.81 -1.75 0.80
N GLN A 40 -8.32 -0.77 0.06
CA GLN A 40 -9.72 -0.34 0.19
C GLN A 40 -10.72 -1.46 -0.15
N LYS A 41 -10.40 -2.32 -1.14
CA LYS A 41 -11.27 -3.44 -1.52
C LYS A 41 -11.29 -4.54 -0.47
N GLU A 42 -10.16 -4.80 0.17
CA GLU A 42 -10.09 -5.80 1.24
C GLU A 42 -10.80 -5.30 2.52
N LEU A 43 -10.65 -4.01 2.84
CA LEU A 43 -11.38 -3.37 3.95
C LEU A 43 -12.89 -3.32 3.69
N GLY A 44 -13.32 -3.12 2.44
CA GLY A 44 -14.71 -2.92 2.05
C GLY A 44 -15.18 -1.48 2.28
N ASP A 45 -16.46 -1.30 2.57
CA ASP A 45 -17.08 0.03 2.69
C ASP A 45 -16.48 0.82 3.86
N ILE A 46 -15.71 1.86 3.56
CA ILE A 46 -15.09 2.77 4.53
C ILE A 46 -16.15 3.73 5.07
N VAL A 47 -16.22 3.82 6.39
CA VAL A 47 -17.23 4.60 7.11
C VAL A 47 -16.62 5.70 7.97
N TYR A 48 -15.32 5.64 8.26
CA TYR A 48 -14.61 6.66 9.03
C TYR A 48 -13.10 6.64 8.74
N VAL A 49 -12.48 7.81 8.82
CA VAL A 49 -11.02 7.99 8.71
C VAL A 49 -10.57 8.88 9.87
N ASP A 50 -9.72 8.34 10.74
CA ASP A 50 -9.10 9.06 11.85
C ASP A 50 -7.88 9.83 11.35
N LEU A 51 -8.08 11.12 11.05
CA LEU A 51 -7.03 11.99 10.52
C LEU A 51 -6.14 12.54 11.64
N PRO A 52 -4.81 12.63 11.42
CA PRO A 52 -3.90 13.26 12.37
C PRO A 52 -4.08 14.79 12.39
N SER A 53 -3.35 15.47 13.27
CA SER A 53 -3.35 16.94 13.31
C SER A 53 -2.27 17.54 12.40
N VAL A 54 -2.58 18.67 11.76
CA VAL A 54 -1.54 19.46 11.07
C VAL A 54 -0.49 19.92 12.09
N GLY A 55 0.79 19.71 11.75
CA GLY A 55 1.95 19.98 12.58
C GLY A 55 2.43 18.79 13.42
N GLU A 56 1.72 17.66 13.39
CA GLU A 56 2.18 16.41 14.00
C GLU A 56 3.35 15.82 13.20
N GLU A 57 4.30 15.19 13.89
CA GLU A 57 5.50 14.58 13.30
C GLU A 57 5.43 13.06 13.41
N PHE A 58 5.83 12.38 12.35
CA PHE A 58 5.85 10.92 12.26
C PHE A 58 7.22 10.46 11.75
N GLU A 59 7.71 9.34 12.28
CA GLU A 59 8.82 8.58 11.70
C GLU A 59 8.26 7.45 10.80
N VAL A 60 9.10 6.87 9.96
CA VAL A 60 8.71 5.75 9.08
C VAL A 60 8.13 4.60 9.91
N GLY A 61 6.95 4.12 9.52
CA GLY A 61 6.25 3.01 10.17
C GLY A 61 5.40 3.40 11.37
N ASP A 62 5.38 4.66 11.80
CA ASP A 62 4.44 5.13 12.81
C ASP A 62 2.99 5.05 12.28
N THR A 63 2.02 4.84 13.18
CA THR A 63 0.59 4.93 12.81
C THR A 63 0.22 6.37 12.50
N LEU A 64 0.03 6.66 11.21
CA LEU A 64 -0.28 7.98 10.68
C LEU A 64 -1.77 8.33 10.78
N ALA A 65 -2.62 7.34 10.55
CA ALA A 65 -4.08 7.46 10.56
C ALA A 65 -4.70 6.08 10.84
N ASN A 66 -6.00 6.04 11.09
CA ASN A 66 -6.77 4.79 11.09
C ASN A 66 -7.92 4.89 10.07
N VAL A 67 -8.13 3.82 9.30
CA VAL A 67 -9.26 3.69 8.37
C VAL A 67 -10.21 2.64 8.93
N GLU A 68 -11.46 3.01 9.13
CA GLU A 68 -12.51 2.13 9.65
C GLU A 68 -13.53 1.82 8.57
N SER A 69 -13.77 0.53 8.38
CA SER A 69 -14.83 -0.01 7.54
C SER A 69 -15.92 -0.62 8.40
N VAL A 70 -17.01 -1.05 7.76
CA VAL A 70 -18.07 -1.83 8.45
C VAL A 70 -17.59 -3.18 9.01
N LYS A 71 -16.37 -3.62 8.68
CA LYS A 71 -15.80 -4.91 9.07
C LYS A 71 -14.66 -4.79 10.09
N SER A 72 -13.83 -3.76 9.96
CA SER A 72 -12.55 -3.68 10.68
C SER A 72 -12.03 -2.26 10.76
N VAL A 73 -11.19 -2.00 11.75
CA VAL A 73 -10.33 -0.82 11.82
C VAL A 73 -8.93 -1.25 11.44
N SER A 74 -8.31 -0.53 10.50
CA SER A 74 -6.94 -0.78 10.07
C SER A 74 -6.09 0.49 10.25
N PRO A 75 -4.89 0.37 10.84
CA PRO A 75 -3.94 1.47 10.82
C PRO A 75 -3.46 1.72 9.38
N VAL A 76 -3.08 2.97 9.14
CA VAL A 76 -2.31 3.40 7.97
C VAL A 76 -0.97 3.88 8.50
N TYR A 77 0.13 3.33 7.98
CA TYR A 77 1.46 3.67 8.45
C TYR A 77 2.08 4.80 7.64
N ALA A 78 2.96 5.58 8.27
CA ALA A 78 3.73 6.61 7.60
C ALA A 78 4.78 5.96 6.67
N PRO A 79 4.70 6.16 5.34
CA PRO A 79 5.70 5.59 4.42
C PRO A 79 7.03 6.35 4.48
N LEU A 80 7.02 7.60 4.94
CA LEU A 80 8.16 8.50 4.98
C LEU A 80 8.09 9.31 6.28
N SER A 81 9.24 9.64 6.85
CA SER A 81 9.31 10.52 8.01
C SER A 81 9.04 11.97 7.61
N GLY A 82 8.31 12.69 8.46
CA GLY A 82 7.92 14.06 8.13
C GLY A 82 6.91 14.67 9.08
N SER A 83 6.53 15.91 8.76
CA SER A 83 5.47 16.63 9.48
C SER A 83 4.22 16.75 8.61
N VAL A 84 3.04 16.60 9.22
CA VAL A 84 1.77 16.77 8.52
C VAL A 84 1.57 18.25 8.21
N VAL A 85 1.53 18.60 6.92
CA VAL A 85 1.28 19.98 6.47
C VAL A 85 -0.13 20.19 5.94
N GLU A 86 -0.84 19.10 5.63
CA GLU A 86 -2.21 19.12 5.13
C GLU A 86 -2.90 17.79 5.46
N VAL A 87 -4.20 17.83 5.74
CA VAL A 87 -5.05 16.65 5.89
C VAL A 87 -6.25 16.79 4.97
N ASN A 88 -6.77 15.67 4.48
CA ASN A 88 -7.94 15.69 3.62
C ASN A 88 -9.22 15.82 4.44
N GLU A 89 -9.59 17.05 4.80
CA GLU A 89 -10.77 17.33 5.63
C GLU A 89 -12.08 16.82 5.02
N ALA A 90 -12.14 16.59 3.69
CA ALA A 90 -13.31 16.04 3.04
C ALA A 90 -13.65 14.62 3.53
N LEU A 91 -12.67 13.84 4.01
CA LEU A 91 -12.89 12.49 4.52
C LEU A 91 -13.71 12.44 5.81
N ASN A 92 -13.86 13.56 6.53
CA ASN A 92 -14.73 13.64 7.69
C ASN A 92 -16.22 13.51 7.31
N ASP A 93 -16.60 14.07 6.17
CA ASP A 93 -17.97 14.07 5.66
C ASP A 93 -18.19 12.98 4.59
N GLU A 94 -17.15 12.66 3.82
CA GLU A 94 -17.18 11.75 2.67
C GLU A 94 -16.07 10.67 2.75
N PRO A 95 -16.08 9.79 3.77
CA PRO A 95 -15.06 8.75 3.93
C PRO A 95 -15.02 7.74 2.76
N ALA A 96 -16.14 7.60 2.02
CA ALA A 96 -16.24 6.74 0.85
C ALA A 96 -15.32 7.17 -0.32
N LEU A 97 -14.77 8.39 -0.30
CA LEU A 97 -13.77 8.82 -1.28
C LEU A 97 -12.54 7.90 -1.30
N VAL A 98 -12.20 7.26 -0.16
CA VAL A 98 -11.15 6.24 -0.08
C VAL A 98 -11.49 5.01 -0.94
N ASN A 99 -12.77 4.62 -1.02
CA ASN A 99 -13.20 3.53 -1.90
C ASN A 99 -13.33 3.96 -3.37
N GLU A 100 -13.90 5.14 -3.61
CA GLU A 100 -14.26 5.62 -4.95
C GLU A 100 -13.04 6.13 -5.75
N SER A 101 -12.10 6.76 -5.06
CA SER A 101 -11.00 7.51 -5.66
C SER A 101 -9.70 7.35 -4.84
N PRO A 102 -9.25 6.12 -4.51
CA PRO A 102 -8.15 5.87 -3.56
C PRO A 102 -6.82 6.56 -3.93
N TYR A 103 -6.63 6.87 -5.21
CA TYR A 103 -5.41 7.47 -5.74
C TYR A 103 -5.52 8.95 -6.08
N GLU A 104 -6.75 9.51 -6.11
CA GLU A 104 -6.98 10.92 -6.42
C GLU A 104 -7.61 11.60 -5.20
N ASP A 105 -8.93 11.53 -5.03
CA ASP A 105 -9.64 12.29 -3.98
C ASP A 105 -9.60 11.62 -2.59
N GLY A 106 -9.18 10.36 -2.51
CA GLY A 106 -9.06 9.55 -1.30
C GLY A 106 -7.70 9.61 -0.60
N TRP A 107 -6.85 10.60 -0.92
CA TRP A 107 -5.62 10.86 -0.16
C TRP A 107 -5.94 11.23 1.29
N ILE A 108 -5.06 10.91 2.24
CA ILE A 108 -5.31 11.07 3.67
C ILE A 108 -4.56 12.30 4.21
N VAL A 109 -3.25 12.37 3.97
CA VAL A 109 -2.41 13.50 4.42
C VAL A 109 -1.40 13.94 3.36
N VAL A 110 -0.84 15.13 3.57
CA VAL A 110 0.40 15.57 2.94
C VAL A 110 1.47 15.72 4.02
N LEU A 111 2.59 15.03 3.83
CA LEU A 111 3.79 15.16 4.64
C LEU A 111 4.77 16.14 3.99
N GLU A 112 5.37 17.01 4.78
CA GLU A 112 6.64 17.65 4.47
C GLU A 112 7.78 16.75 4.97
N LEU A 113 8.60 16.29 4.03
CA LEU A 113 9.56 15.20 4.26
C LEU A 113 10.75 15.69 5.08
N LYS A 114 11.09 14.92 6.12
CA LYS A 114 12.27 15.16 6.95
C LYS A 114 13.53 14.65 6.25
N ASP A 115 13.45 13.49 5.61
CA ASP A 115 14.52 12.91 4.80
C ASP A 115 13.97 12.40 3.44
N PRO A 116 14.13 13.17 2.35
CA PRO A 116 13.68 12.74 1.03
C PRO A 116 14.36 11.47 0.49
N SER A 117 15.48 11.03 1.07
CA SER A 117 16.17 9.81 0.61
C SER A 117 15.48 8.52 1.02
N GLU A 118 14.59 8.56 2.02
CA GLU A 118 13.77 7.41 2.44
C GLU A 118 12.87 6.86 1.32
N VAL A 119 12.63 7.65 0.26
CA VAL A 119 11.92 7.18 -0.93
C VAL A 119 12.62 6.00 -1.62
N GLU A 120 13.93 5.85 -1.43
CA GLU A 120 14.72 4.75 -1.98
C GLU A 120 14.38 3.39 -1.34
N ASP A 121 13.80 3.40 -0.13
CA ASP A 121 13.36 2.21 0.59
C ASP A 121 11.92 1.80 0.27
N LEU A 122 11.19 2.63 -0.49
CA LEU A 122 9.83 2.35 -0.93
C LEU A 122 9.80 1.51 -2.21
N LEU A 123 8.71 0.77 -2.39
CA LEU A 123 8.49 -0.04 -3.57
C LEU A 123 8.11 0.85 -4.76
N SER A 124 8.74 0.58 -5.90
CA SER A 124 8.25 1.07 -7.19
C SER A 124 6.89 0.44 -7.53
N PRO A 125 6.14 1.02 -8.48
CA PRO A 125 4.89 0.44 -8.97
C PRO A 125 5.02 -1.01 -9.45
N LYS A 126 6.17 -1.36 -10.04
CA LYS A 126 6.43 -2.72 -10.55
C LYS A 126 6.64 -3.71 -9.42
N GLU A 127 7.49 -3.36 -8.45
CA GLU A 127 7.77 -4.21 -7.29
C GLU A 127 6.49 -4.46 -6.49
N TYR A 128 5.69 -3.41 -6.26
CA TYR A 128 4.39 -3.55 -5.59
C TYR A 128 3.42 -4.44 -6.39
N ALA A 129 3.35 -4.28 -7.71
CA ALA A 129 2.47 -5.09 -8.54
C ALA A 129 2.84 -6.59 -8.51
N VAL A 130 4.13 -6.92 -8.44
CA VAL A 130 4.59 -8.31 -8.29
C VAL A 130 4.20 -8.88 -6.92
N ILE A 131 4.49 -8.17 -5.84
CA ILE A 131 4.09 -8.57 -4.48
C ILE A 131 2.57 -8.76 -4.41
N LEU A 132 1.81 -7.83 -4.98
CA LEU A 132 0.36 -7.93 -5.02
C LEU A 132 -0.12 -9.14 -5.84
N ALA A 133 0.56 -9.48 -6.93
CA ALA A 133 0.23 -10.65 -7.72
C ALA A 133 0.43 -11.94 -6.92
N GLU A 134 1.52 -12.04 -6.16
CA GLU A 134 1.79 -13.15 -5.25
C GLU A 134 0.71 -13.27 -4.17
N ILE A 135 0.39 -12.16 -3.48
CA ILE A 135 -0.67 -12.13 -2.45
C ILE A 135 -2.01 -12.61 -3.03
N VAL A 136 -2.42 -12.12 -4.21
CA VAL A 136 -3.69 -12.52 -4.80
C VAL A 136 -3.69 -13.99 -5.23
N MET A 137 -2.55 -14.51 -5.71
CA MET A 137 -2.41 -15.93 -6.04
C MET A 137 -2.51 -16.80 -4.78
N GLU A 138 -1.86 -16.41 -3.69
CA GLU A 138 -1.83 -17.18 -2.44
C GLU A 138 -3.18 -17.15 -1.71
N GLU A 139 -3.78 -15.98 -1.55
CA GLU A 139 -5.03 -15.83 -0.78
C GLU A 139 -6.25 -16.33 -1.54
N LYS A 140 -6.29 -16.14 -2.86
CA LYS A 140 -7.50 -16.39 -3.67
C LYS A 140 -7.34 -17.61 -4.58
N GLY A 141 -6.14 -18.17 -4.71
CA GLY A 141 -5.86 -19.28 -5.62
C GLY A 141 -5.99 -18.90 -7.10
N GLU A 142 -6.02 -17.60 -7.41
CA GLU A 142 -6.28 -17.08 -8.76
C GLU A 142 -4.97 -16.62 -9.40
N ARG A 143 -4.57 -17.24 -10.51
CA ARG A 143 -3.50 -16.69 -11.35
C ARG A 143 -3.97 -15.36 -11.93
N VAL A 144 -3.40 -14.27 -11.45
CA VAL A 144 -3.61 -12.94 -12.01
C VAL A 144 -2.64 -12.67 -13.15
N SER A 145 -3.10 -11.92 -14.14
CA SER A 145 -2.23 -11.40 -15.19
C SER A 145 -1.76 -10.00 -14.80
N LEU A 146 -0.48 -9.74 -15.07
CA LEU A 146 0.13 -8.43 -15.03
C LEU A 146 0.20 -7.92 -16.47
N ASN A 147 -0.14 -6.66 -16.71
CA ASN A 147 0.12 -6.01 -18.01
C ASN A 147 1.57 -5.50 -18.10
N LEU A 148 2.53 -6.34 -17.68
CA LEU A 148 3.97 -6.10 -17.76
C LEU A 148 4.61 -7.06 -18.77
N PRO A 149 5.73 -6.69 -19.43
CA PRO A 149 6.50 -7.61 -20.26
C PRO A 149 7.04 -8.79 -19.43
N GLU A 150 7.03 -10.01 -19.99
CA GLU A 150 7.47 -11.22 -19.27
C GLU A 150 8.91 -11.10 -18.70
N GLU A 151 9.80 -10.43 -19.43
CA GLU A 151 11.18 -10.17 -19.03
C GLU A 151 11.29 -9.34 -17.74
N GLU A 152 10.31 -8.48 -17.47
CA GLU A 152 10.27 -7.62 -16.27
C GLU A 152 9.55 -8.29 -15.09
N THR A 153 8.76 -9.33 -15.36
CA THR A 153 8.08 -10.12 -14.32
C THR A 153 8.92 -11.31 -13.85
N GLY A 154 9.73 -11.89 -14.74
CA GLY A 154 10.51 -13.10 -14.45
C GLY A 154 11.62 -12.89 -13.42
N GLU A 155 12.41 -11.82 -13.55
CA GLU A 155 13.52 -11.53 -12.63
C GLU A 155 13.04 -11.27 -11.19
N VAL A 156 11.96 -10.50 -11.03
CA VAL A 156 11.46 -10.10 -9.70
C VAL A 156 10.78 -11.27 -8.97
N ILE A 157 10.04 -12.13 -9.70
CA ILE A 157 9.37 -13.30 -9.12
C ILE A 157 10.40 -14.39 -8.75
N GLU A 158 11.45 -14.58 -9.55
CA GLU A 158 12.54 -15.52 -9.22
C GLU A 158 13.31 -15.08 -7.96
N GLU A 159 13.63 -13.80 -7.78
CA GLU A 159 14.27 -13.29 -6.55
C GLU A 159 13.36 -13.40 -5.30
N SER A 160 12.04 -13.19 -5.43
CA SER A 160 11.08 -13.30 -4.32
C SER A 160 11.00 -14.75 -3.80
N LEU A 161 10.93 -15.73 -4.70
CA LEU A 161 10.86 -17.16 -4.36
C LEU A 161 12.14 -17.71 -3.70
N GLU A 162 13.31 -17.11 -3.96
CA GLU A 162 14.59 -17.52 -3.36
C GLU A 162 14.77 -17.04 -1.89
N THR A 163 13.86 -16.20 -1.36
CA THR A 163 13.99 -15.63 0.00
C THR A 163 13.10 -16.24 1.09
N LEU A 164 12.34 -17.30 0.79
CA LEU A 164 11.63 -18.04 1.84
C LEU A 164 12.60 -18.98 2.57
N PRO A 165 12.89 -18.79 3.88
CA PRO A 165 13.68 -19.77 4.62
C PRO A 165 12.92 -21.10 4.67
N GLU A 166 13.56 -22.18 4.22
CA GLU A 166 12.98 -23.54 4.15
C GLU A 166 12.66 -24.20 5.52
N GLU A 167 12.60 -23.44 6.62
CA GLU A 167 12.38 -23.98 7.97
C GLU A 167 11.03 -23.57 8.54
N GLU A 168 9.96 -24.34 8.24
CA GLU A 168 8.96 -24.79 9.24
C GLU A 168 7.84 -25.69 8.64
N ILE A 169 8.19 -26.72 7.85
CA ILE A 169 7.30 -27.87 7.67
C ILE A 169 7.68 -28.99 8.66
N GLY A 170 7.32 -28.76 9.92
CA GLY A 170 7.33 -29.78 10.97
C GLY A 170 6.20 -30.79 10.76
N TYR A 171 6.45 -31.84 9.97
CA TYR A 171 5.61 -33.03 9.96
C TYR A 171 5.93 -33.91 11.17
N GLU A 172 5.17 -33.81 12.25
CA GLU A 172 5.09 -34.91 13.24
C GLU A 172 4.13 -35.98 12.71
N GLU A 173 4.69 -37.05 12.15
CA GLU A 173 3.96 -38.31 11.99
C GLU A 173 3.63 -38.89 13.37
N LYS A 174 2.35 -38.80 13.77
CA LYS A 174 1.79 -39.70 14.78
C LYS A 174 1.15 -40.89 14.08
N GLU A 175 1.90 -41.99 13.98
CA GLU A 175 1.30 -43.33 13.90
C GLU A 175 1.78 -44.23 15.04
N ARG A 176 0.89 -45.14 15.39
CA ARG A 176 0.77 -45.94 16.62
C ARG A 176 1.82 -47.02 16.81
#